data_AF-A0A956F0L7-F1
#
_entry.id   AF-A0A956F0L7-F1
#
_cell.length_a   1.000
_cell.length_b   1.000
_cell.length_c   1.000
_cell.angle_alpha   90.00
_cell.angle_beta   90.00
_cell.angle_gamma   90.00
#
_symmetry.space_group_name_H-M   'P 1'
#
loop_
_entity.id
_entity.type
_entity.pdbx_description
1 polymer ?
#
loop_
_entity_poly.entity_id
_entity_poly.type
_entity_poly.pdbx_seq_one_letter_code
_entity_poly.pdbx_strand_id
1 'polypeptide(L)'
;MPRRLATALPLACVVALTACNKEQPSEPAIKAASSSPPSASVVPKPPPRAALPPLNVLLISVDALRADGPWLGYPRNTAPNITRFSKQSVMYSHAYALSSYTSMSLGGLMAGRYPSELPRDGRATSSFLPEADFIAEHIKQAGLFSIGVHGHVYFLGDTGINQGFDAWKVFPRIVLNPAREGAVVDPKLADMLMEELGAHAKEKPDQRFFAWVHFMDPHFSYVRHPEQEPFKGNPYADGVEPIPPGTKLSDVGQGLRNQYDGEVLHTDAQIGRLLDYVDKQPWGKHTAVVLTADHGEAFGEHKSYFEHGFLLYDVTTRVPLMLRVPGVKARRIDTRRSHVDVAPTLLELMGVPTPEGLHGTSLVPELKGETAPPQRDIVIDMPYTDQSPRRRALIHGDLKLIVTETDRQPLLFDLAKDPGEQQDLAGDEARLAPMVKLYERLQQATPDFAAPRISKRQY
;
A
#
# COMPACT_ATOMS: atom_id res chain seq x y z
N MET A 1 49.38 32.00 18.41
CA MET A 1 50.78 31.50 18.34
C MET A 1 50.76 29.98 18.19
N PRO A 2 51.65 29.36 17.39
CA PRO A 2 51.27 28.29 16.47
C PRO A 2 51.80 26.90 16.87
N ARG A 3 51.13 25.83 16.41
CA ARG A 3 51.69 24.48 16.21
C ARG A 3 51.03 23.88 14.96
N ARG A 4 51.68 24.02 13.79
CA ARG A 4 52.58 23.06 13.10
C ARG A 4 51.82 21.94 12.37
N LEU A 5 51.89 22.02 11.05
CA LEU A 5 51.66 20.95 10.08
C LEU A 5 52.61 19.77 10.32
N ALA A 6 52.12 18.56 10.07
CA ALA A 6 52.91 17.49 9.50
C ALA A 6 52.02 16.62 8.59
N THR A 7 52.37 16.63 7.31
CA THR A 7 51.90 15.79 6.21
C THR A 7 52.48 14.38 6.29
N ALA A 8 51.69 13.34 5.99
CA ALA A 8 52.16 12.12 5.32
C ALA A 8 50.97 11.37 4.66
N LEU A 9 51.16 10.99 3.39
CA LEU A 9 50.23 10.33 2.46
C LEU A 9 50.21 8.79 2.66
N PRO A 10 49.35 8.03 1.93
CA PRO A 10 48.78 6.75 2.35
C PRO A 10 49.60 5.52 1.93
N LEU A 11 49.38 4.40 2.62
CA LEU A 11 49.89 3.09 2.22
C LEU A 11 48.73 2.23 1.69
N ALA A 12 48.72 2.01 0.37
CA ALA A 12 47.90 1.01 -0.30
C ALA A 12 48.51 -0.38 -0.06
N CYS A 13 47.69 -1.38 0.28
CA CYS A 13 48.07 -2.79 0.27
C CYS A 13 47.40 -3.50 -0.90
N VAL A 14 48.21 -3.79 -1.90
CA VAL A 14 47.99 -4.76 -2.97
C VAL A 14 48.35 -6.14 -2.41
N VAL A 15 47.45 -7.12 -2.50
CA VAL A 15 47.80 -8.53 -2.25
C VAL A 15 47.76 -9.26 -3.59
N ALA A 16 48.94 -9.68 -4.03
CA ALA A 16 49.16 -10.48 -5.22
C ALA A 16 49.10 -11.98 -4.89
N LEU A 17 48.49 -12.74 -5.81
CA LEU A 17 48.48 -14.20 -5.85
C LEU A 17 49.90 -14.76 -5.97
N THR A 18 50.19 -15.82 -5.20
CA THR A 18 51.23 -16.79 -5.54
C THR A 18 50.76 -18.20 -5.22
N ALA A 19 50.86 -19.07 -6.22
CA ALA A 19 50.55 -20.49 -6.17
C ALA A 19 51.64 -21.27 -5.43
N CYS A 20 51.24 -22.32 -4.71
CA CYS A 20 52.13 -23.45 -4.46
C CYS A 20 51.36 -24.77 -4.43
N ASN A 21 51.91 -25.67 -5.23
CA ASN A 21 51.44 -26.98 -5.63
C ASN A 21 51.78 -28.00 -4.53
N LYS A 22 50.83 -28.81 -4.08
CA LYS A 22 51.12 -30.10 -3.41
C LYS A 22 50.12 -31.16 -3.83
N GLU A 23 50.68 -32.19 -4.45
CA GLU A 23 50.03 -33.41 -4.94
C GLU A 23 49.43 -34.25 -3.81
N GLN A 24 48.29 -34.87 -4.08
CA GLN A 24 47.71 -35.97 -3.30
C GLN A 24 47.52 -37.20 -4.21
N PRO A 25 47.63 -38.42 -3.65
CA PRO A 25 47.78 -39.66 -4.41
C PRO A 25 46.46 -40.16 -5.01
N SER A 26 46.59 -40.92 -6.11
CA SER A 26 45.52 -41.50 -6.91
C SER A 26 44.87 -42.74 -6.28
N GLU A 27 43.54 -42.79 -6.32
CA GLU A 27 42.72 -43.98 -6.10
C GLU A 27 41.76 -44.20 -7.29
N PRO A 28 41.27 -45.45 -7.50
CA PRO A 28 41.13 -46.03 -8.84
C PRO A 28 39.82 -45.69 -9.55
N ALA A 29 39.89 -45.67 -10.88
CA ALA A 29 38.76 -45.42 -11.78
C ALA A 29 37.67 -46.50 -11.64
N ILE A 30 36.51 -46.10 -11.11
CA ILE A 30 35.25 -46.84 -11.21
C ILE A 30 34.50 -46.32 -12.44
N LYS A 31 34.26 -47.21 -13.41
CA LYS A 31 33.51 -46.94 -14.64
C LYS A 31 32.11 -46.40 -14.31
N ALA A 32 31.77 -45.25 -14.89
CA ALA A 32 30.44 -44.67 -14.84
C ALA A 32 29.42 -45.59 -15.54
N ALA A 33 28.46 -46.10 -14.77
CA ALA A 33 27.19 -46.56 -15.29
C ALA A 33 26.26 -45.34 -15.37
N SER A 34 25.76 -45.03 -16.57
CA SER A 34 24.81 -43.94 -16.79
C SER A 34 23.44 -44.34 -16.21
N SER A 35 23.08 -43.78 -15.06
CA SER A 35 21.69 -43.72 -14.61
C SER A 35 21.17 -42.31 -14.82
N SER A 36 20.21 -42.15 -15.73
CA SER A 36 19.44 -40.92 -15.91
C SER A 36 18.82 -40.48 -14.57
N PRO A 37 18.74 -39.17 -14.28
CA PRO A 37 18.03 -38.68 -13.10
C PRO A 37 16.54 -39.07 -13.20
N PRO A 38 15.87 -39.32 -12.05
CA PRO A 38 14.45 -39.62 -12.06
C PRO A 38 13.70 -38.45 -12.68
N SER A 39 12.89 -38.75 -13.71
CA SER A 39 11.95 -37.83 -14.34
C SER A 39 11.21 -37.07 -13.25
N ALA A 40 11.39 -35.75 -13.21
CA ALA A 40 10.53 -34.87 -12.43
C ALA A 40 9.08 -35.19 -12.81
N SER A 41 8.29 -35.64 -11.84
CA SER A 41 6.87 -35.88 -12.03
C SER A 41 6.25 -34.56 -12.45
N VAL A 42 5.86 -34.48 -13.72
CA VAL A 42 5.06 -33.37 -14.24
C VAL A 42 3.75 -33.40 -13.47
N VAL A 43 3.61 -32.50 -12.50
CA VAL A 43 2.32 -32.26 -11.85
C VAL A 43 1.35 -31.88 -12.96
N PRO A 44 0.22 -32.58 -13.15
CA PRO A 44 -0.72 -32.25 -14.22
C PRO A 44 -1.19 -30.81 -14.04
N LYS A 45 -1.03 -29.99 -15.09
CA LYS A 45 -1.60 -28.65 -15.13
C LYS A 45 -3.12 -28.79 -14.90
N PRO A 46 -3.70 -28.13 -13.89
CA PRO A 46 -5.12 -28.24 -13.61
C PRO A 46 -5.93 -27.85 -14.87
N PRO A 47 -7.12 -28.44 -15.08
CA PRO A 47 -7.94 -28.15 -16.24
C PRO A 47 -8.21 -26.64 -16.34
N PRO A 48 -8.37 -26.09 -17.56
CA PRO A 48 -8.64 -24.67 -17.76
C PRO A 48 -9.91 -24.28 -17.02
N ARG A 49 -9.71 -23.54 -15.94
CA ARG A 49 -10.71 -22.96 -15.07
C ARG A 49 -11.61 -22.05 -15.90
N ALA A 50 -12.94 -22.11 -15.72
CA ALA A 50 -13.84 -21.15 -16.37
C ALA A 50 -13.46 -19.74 -15.89
N ALA A 51 -12.75 -18.99 -16.72
CA ALA A 51 -12.29 -17.64 -16.42
C ALA A 51 -13.50 -16.75 -16.16
N LEU A 52 -13.38 -15.78 -15.24
CA LEU A 52 -14.36 -14.71 -15.18
C LEU A 52 -14.36 -14.01 -16.55
N PRO A 53 -15.53 -13.65 -17.11
CA PRO A 53 -15.55 -12.81 -18.29
C PRO A 53 -14.78 -11.52 -17.97
N PRO A 54 -13.96 -10.99 -18.90
CA PRO A 54 -13.21 -9.77 -18.64
C PRO A 54 -14.13 -8.60 -18.29
N LEU A 55 -13.82 -7.88 -17.21
CA LEU A 55 -14.65 -6.83 -16.63
C LEU A 55 -14.07 -5.42 -16.88
N ASN A 56 -14.89 -4.39 -16.63
CA ASN A 56 -14.38 -3.08 -16.22
C ASN A 56 -13.89 -3.17 -14.78
N VAL A 57 -12.98 -2.28 -14.38
CA VAL A 57 -12.50 -2.21 -13.00
C VAL A 57 -12.56 -0.76 -12.51
N LEU A 58 -13.20 -0.56 -11.35
CA LEU A 58 -13.16 0.68 -10.59
C LEU A 58 -12.40 0.45 -9.28
N LEU A 59 -11.25 1.10 -9.13
CA LEU A 59 -10.48 1.19 -7.90
C LEU A 59 -10.86 2.47 -7.15
N ILE A 60 -11.34 2.30 -5.92
CA ILE A 60 -11.60 3.38 -4.96
C ILE A 60 -10.55 3.22 -3.86
N SER A 61 -9.60 4.14 -3.77
CA SER A 61 -8.69 4.25 -2.63
C SER A 61 -9.05 5.46 -1.77
N VAL A 62 -8.90 5.33 -0.45
CA VAL A 62 -9.16 6.42 0.50
C VAL A 62 -7.89 6.68 1.30
N ASP A 63 -7.50 7.94 1.43
CA ASP A 63 -6.30 8.32 2.18
C ASP A 63 -6.48 8.05 3.68
N ALA A 64 -5.49 7.42 4.33
CA ALA A 64 -5.44 7.21 5.78
C ALA A 64 -6.67 6.50 6.39
N LEU A 65 -7.46 5.76 5.61
CA LEU A 65 -8.64 5.05 6.10
C LEU A 65 -8.25 3.77 6.86
N ARG A 66 -8.48 3.76 8.18
CA ARG A 66 -8.18 2.63 9.06
C ARG A 66 -9.05 1.41 8.73
N ALA A 67 -8.45 0.22 8.88
CA ALA A 67 -9.17 -1.04 8.72
C ALA A 67 -10.28 -1.26 9.76
N ASP A 68 -10.15 -0.68 10.95
CA ASP A 68 -11.01 -0.93 12.11
C ASP A 68 -12.34 -0.15 12.09
N GLY A 69 -12.96 -0.05 10.91
CA GLY A 69 -14.26 0.60 10.70
C GLY A 69 -15.48 -0.27 11.08
N PRO A 70 -16.71 0.23 10.88
CA PRO A 70 -17.94 -0.43 11.35
C PRO A 70 -18.18 -1.81 10.71
N TRP A 71 -17.63 -2.05 9.51
CA TRP A 71 -17.63 -3.35 8.85
C TRP A 71 -16.82 -4.44 9.60
N LEU A 72 -15.91 -4.06 10.51
CA LEU A 72 -15.21 -4.96 11.43
C LEU A 72 -15.68 -4.83 12.89
N GLY A 73 -16.78 -4.11 13.14
CA GLY A 73 -17.39 -3.99 14.47
C GLY A 73 -17.05 -2.71 15.24
N TYR A 74 -16.50 -1.68 14.59
CA TYR A 74 -16.42 -0.36 15.20
C TYR A 74 -17.82 0.11 15.66
N PRO A 75 -18.00 0.58 16.91
CA PRO A 75 -19.33 0.78 17.48
C PRO A 75 -20.07 1.99 16.89
N ARG A 76 -19.36 2.95 16.31
CA ARG A 76 -19.97 4.16 15.72
C ARG A 76 -20.29 3.92 14.26
N ASN A 77 -21.44 4.38 13.78
CA ASN A 77 -21.82 4.27 12.38
C ASN A 77 -21.14 5.37 11.53
N THR A 78 -19.81 5.32 11.43
CA THR A 78 -19.01 6.31 10.67
C THR A 78 -19.02 6.06 9.17
N ALA A 79 -19.38 4.86 8.71
CA ALA A 79 -19.28 4.50 7.30
C ALA A 79 -20.42 3.55 6.85
N PRO A 80 -21.68 4.01 6.82
CA PRO A 80 -22.82 3.18 6.46
C PRO A 80 -22.78 2.64 5.02
N ASN A 81 -22.27 3.40 4.05
CA ASN A 81 -22.21 2.96 2.65
C ASN A 81 -21.10 1.92 2.42
N ILE A 82 -19.91 2.12 2.99
CA ILE A 82 -18.82 1.12 2.96
C ILE A 82 -19.26 -0.13 3.72
N THR A 83 -19.98 0.00 4.84
CA THR A 83 -20.54 -1.15 5.57
C THR A 83 -21.60 -1.90 4.76
N ARG A 84 -22.40 -1.20 3.95
CA ARG A 84 -23.30 -1.84 2.97
C ARG A 84 -22.52 -2.54 1.88
N PHE A 85 -21.48 -1.90 1.35
CA PHE A 85 -20.61 -2.44 0.31
C PHE A 85 -19.87 -3.69 0.77
N SER A 86 -19.38 -3.74 2.01
CA SER A 86 -18.67 -4.91 2.56
C SER A 86 -19.54 -6.17 2.57
N LYS A 87 -20.84 -6.02 2.87
CA LYS A 87 -21.84 -7.11 2.84
C LYS A 87 -22.12 -7.64 1.44
N GLN A 88 -21.75 -6.89 0.40
CA GLN A 88 -21.89 -7.25 -1.00
C GLN A 88 -20.57 -7.68 -1.64
N SER A 89 -19.49 -7.71 -0.86
CA SER A 89 -18.12 -7.90 -1.35
C SER A 89 -17.47 -9.15 -0.77
N VAL A 90 -16.39 -9.60 -1.42
CA VAL A 90 -15.37 -10.38 -0.72
C VAL A 90 -14.52 -9.38 0.08
N MET A 91 -14.57 -9.46 1.41
CA MET A 91 -13.85 -8.58 2.31
C MET A 91 -12.70 -9.33 2.96
N TYR A 92 -11.48 -8.80 2.81
CA TYR A 92 -10.30 -9.27 3.53
C TYR A 92 -10.20 -8.50 4.84
N SER A 93 -10.29 -9.20 5.97
CA SER A 93 -10.21 -8.55 7.28
C SER A 93 -8.78 -8.19 7.68
N HIS A 94 -7.78 -8.85 7.10
CA HIS A 94 -6.36 -8.61 7.33
C HIS A 94 -5.62 -8.29 6.03
N ALA A 95 -5.92 -7.14 5.44
CA ALA A 95 -5.16 -6.60 4.32
C ALA A 95 -4.15 -5.55 4.80
N TYR A 96 -2.96 -5.54 4.20
CA TYR A 96 -1.86 -4.65 4.56
C TYR A 96 -1.42 -3.80 3.38
N ALA A 97 -1.32 -2.50 3.62
CA ALA A 97 -0.72 -1.52 2.73
C ALA A 97 0.77 -1.82 2.53
N LEU A 98 1.34 -1.35 1.41
CA LEU A 98 2.78 -1.53 1.15
C LEU A 98 3.65 -0.55 1.89
N SER A 99 3.08 0.56 2.34
CA SER A 99 3.78 1.58 3.13
C SER A 99 2.76 2.30 4.00
N SER A 100 3.22 2.98 5.05
CA SER A 100 2.38 3.91 5.81
C SER A 100 2.34 5.32 5.19
N TYR A 101 2.91 5.53 3.99
CA TYR A 101 3.03 6.82 3.31
C TYR A 101 2.44 6.74 1.89
N THR A 102 1.54 7.66 1.54
CA THR A 102 0.71 7.66 0.32
C THR A 102 1.48 7.40 -0.96
N SER A 103 2.52 8.20 -1.25
CA SER A 103 3.32 8.09 -2.50
C SER A 103 3.92 6.70 -2.68
N MET A 104 4.44 6.10 -1.60
CA MET A 104 5.05 4.79 -1.61
C MET A 104 3.99 3.70 -1.70
N SER A 105 2.91 3.81 -0.92
CA SER A 105 1.88 2.79 -0.88
C SER A 105 1.16 2.67 -2.20
N LEU A 106 0.71 3.80 -2.76
CA LEU A 106 0.00 3.83 -4.04
C LEU A 106 0.91 3.52 -5.22
N GLY A 107 2.16 4.00 -5.22
CA GLY A 107 3.15 3.61 -6.24
C GLY A 107 3.36 2.10 -6.26
N GLY A 108 3.61 1.49 -5.09
CA GLY A 108 3.75 0.03 -4.98
C GLY A 108 2.49 -0.73 -5.38
N LEU A 109 1.30 -0.24 -5.00
CA LEU A 109 0.01 -0.85 -5.36
C LEU A 109 -0.18 -0.85 -6.87
N MET A 110 0.10 0.28 -7.53
CA MET A 110 -0.04 0.46 -8.97
C MET A 110 1.03 -0.27 -9.78
N ALA A 111 2.17 -0.59 -9.17
CA ALA A 111 3.23 -1.38 -9.80
C ALA A 111 3.14 -2.88 -9.50
N GLY A 112 2.44 -3.30 -8.43
CA GLY A 112 2.48 -4.68 -7.93
C GLY A 112 3.86 -5.10 -7.42
N ARG A 113 4.65 -4.12 -6.92
CA ARG A 113 6.03 -4.28 -6.46
C ARG A 113 6.27 -3.50 -5.17
N TYR A 114 7.32 -3.82 -4.44
CA TYR A 114 7.62 -3.08 -3.21
C TYR A 114 8.15 -1.67 -3.55
N PRO A 115 7.82 -0.65 -2.75
CA PRO A 115 8.22 0.73 -3.05
C PRO A 115 9.74 0.94 -3.14
N SER A 116 10.53 0.14 -2.41
CA SER A 116 12.00 0.17 -2.51
C SER A 116 12.53 -0.25 -3.87
N GLU A 117 11.78 -1.01 -4.67
CA GLU A 117 12.24 -1.50 -5.98
C GLU A 117 11.89 -0.55 -7.12
N LEU A 118 11.08 0.48 -6.85
CA LEU A 118 10.56 1.37 -7.88
C LEU A 118 11.61 2.42 -8.27
N PRO A 119 11.88 2.61 -9.57
CA PRO A 119 12.67 3.72 -10.09
C PRO A 119 12.06 5.06 -9.69
N ARG A 120 12.74 5.83 -8.83
CA ARG A 120 12.26 7.12 -8.31
C ARG A 120 13.38 8.09 -7.93
N ASP A 121 13.00 9.33 -7.67
CA ASP A 121 13.91 10.45 -7.43
C ASP A 121 14.52 10.55 -6.01
N GLY A 122 14.07 9.72 -5.07
CA GLY A 122 14.57 9.73 -3.69
C GLY A 122 13.77 10.59 -2.71
N ARG A 123 12.80 11.40 -3.16
CA ARG A 123 12.02 12.30 -2.29
C ARG A 123 10.88 11.58 -1.55
N ALA A 124 10.44 12.13 -0.42
CA ALA A 124 9.28 11.64 0.32
C ALA A 124 7.99 11.69 -0.51
N THR A 125 7.78 12.76 -1.28
CA THR A 125 6.62 12.87 -2.18
C THR A 125 6.71 11.97 -3.40
N SER A 126 7.92 11.48 -3.72
CA SER A 126 8.32 10.67 -4.88
C SER A 126 7.89 11.22 -6.25
N SER A 127 8.87 11.39 -7.13
CA SER A 127 8.64 11.35 -8.58
C SER A 127 9.16 10.02 -9.11
N PHE A 128 8.30 9.27 -9.79
CA PHE A 128 8.63 8.00 -10.44
C PHE A 128 9.27 8.25 -11.80
N LEU A 129 10.27 7.45 -12.12
CA LEU A 129 10.98 7.54 -13.39
C LEU A 129 10.24 6.75 -14.48
N PRO A 130 10.53 6.96 -15.77
CA PRO A 130 9.88 6.24 -16.86
C PRO A 130 10.03 4.71 -16.83
N GLU A 131 11.02 4.20 -16.12
CA GLU A 131 11.25 2.78 -15.94
C GLU A 131 10.37 2.16 -14.82
N ALA A 132 9.63 2.98 -14.08
CA ALA A 132 8.63 2.51 -13.13
C ALA A 132 7.39 2.00 -13.89
N ASP A 133 7.37 0.68 -14.09
CA ASP A 133 6.32 -0.03 -14.81
C ASP A 133 5.02 -0.11 -14.00
N PHE A 134 3.97 0.59 -14.44
CA PHE A 134 2.66 0.63 -13.76
C PHE A 134 1.54 -0.08 -14.53
N ILE A 135 0.53 -0.58 -13.82
CA ILE A 135 -0.59 -1.34 -14.44
C ILE A 135 -1.31 -0.56 -15.55
N ALA A 136 -1.36 0.77 -15.48
CA ALA A 136 -2.03 1.59 -16.49
C ALA A 136 -1.36 1.47 -17.87
N GLU A 137 -0.03 1.27 -17.91
CA GLU A 137 0.70 1.05 -19.16
C GLU A 137 0.31 -0.28 -19.80
N HIS A 138 0.21 -1.35 -19.00
CA HIS A 138 -0.27 -2.67 -19.46
C HIS A 138 -1.72 -2.64 -19.93
N ILE A 139 -2.58 -1.90 -19.22
CA ILE A 139 -3.98 -1.70 -19.59
C ILE A 139 -4.09 -0.98 -20.93
N LYS A 140 -3.28 0.06 -21.14
CA LYS A 140 -3.21 0.79 -22.41
C LYS A 140 -2.70 -0.07 -23.55
N GLN A 141 -1.65 -0.87 -23.32
CA GLN A 141 -1.14 -1.82 -24.31
C GLN A 141 -2.18 -2.87 -24.72
N ALA A 142 -3.07 -3.25 -23.80
CA ALA A 142 -4.20 -4.13 -24.07
C ALA A 142 -5.37 -3.44 -24.80
N GLY A 143 -5.25 -2.15 -25.15
CA GLY A 143 -6.27 -1.39 -25.87
C GLY A 143 -7.47 -0.99 -25.02
N LEU A 144 -7.34 -1.03 -23.70
CA LEU A 144 -8.38 -0.64 -22.74
C LEU A 144 -8.21 0.82 -22.33
N PHE A 145 -9.32 1.47 -21.96
CA PHE A 145 -9.30 2.85 -21.52
C PHE A 145 -8.89 2.96 -20.05
N SER A 146 -8.11 3.96 -19.69
CA SER A 146 -7.66 4.17 -18.31
C SER A 146 -7.88 5.61 -17.84
N ILE A 147 -8.48 5.77 -16.66
CA ILE A 147 -8.71 7.08 -16.04
C ILE A 147 -8.27 7.12 -14.57
N GLY A 148 -7.56 8.19 -14.20
CA GLY A 148 -7.25 8.56 -12.82
C GLY A 148 -7.89 9.90 -12.43
N VAL A 149 -8.55 9.94 -11.28
CA VAL A 149 -9.16 11.14 -10.68
C VAL A 149 -8.66 11.31 -9.25
N HIS A 150 -7.96 12.42 -8.98
CA HIS A 150 -7.21 12.59 -7.74
C HIS A 150 -7.36 13.99 -7.16
N GLY A 151 -7.25 14.09 -5.84
CA GLY A 151 -7.16 15.36 -5.13
C GLY A 151 -6.01 15.35 -4.13
N HIS A 152 -4.77 15.48 -4.58
CA HIS A 152 -3.63 15.76 -3.69
C HIS A 152 -2.41 16.31 -4.43
N VAL A 153 -1.51 16.97 -3.70
CA VAL A 153 -0.24 17.49 -4.26
C VAL A 153 0.68 16.39 -4.80
N TYR A 154 0.55 15.14 -4.32
CA TYR A 154 1.30 13.98 -4.83
C TYR A 154 0.96 13.65 -6.30
N PHE A 155 -0.21 14.06 -6.77
CA PHE A 155 -0.66 13.81 -8.15
C PHE A 155 -0.53 15.05 -9.04
N LEU A 156 -0.07 16.18 -8.51
CA LEU A 156 0.10 17.40 -9.28
C LEU A 156 1.36 17.33 -10.16
N GLY A 157 1.19 17.66 -11.45
CA GLY A 157 2.28 17.71 -12.40
C GLY A 157 2.68 16.32 -12.90
N ASP A 158 3.94 16.19 -13.34
CA ASP A 158 4.49 14.98 -13.95
C ASP A 158 5.26 14.18 -12.89
N THR A 159 4.52 13.55 -11.96
CA THR A 159 5.12 12.73 -10.90
C THR A 159 5.41 11.29 -11.34
N GLY A 160 5.12 10.95 -12.61
CA GLY A 160 5.36 9.64 -13.20
C GLY A 160 4.34 8.56 -12.80
N ILE A 161 3.54 8.75 -11.74
CA ILE A 161 2.49 7.78 -11.39
C ILE A 161 1.33 7.76 -12.40
N ASN A 162 1.18 8.84 -13.17
CA ASN A 162 0.19 9.02 -14.22
C ASN A 162 0.56 8.33 -15.55
N GLN A 163 1.71 7.66 -15.61
CA GLN A 163 2.16 6.95 -16.81
C GLN A 163 1.15 5.89 -17.24
N GLY A 164 0.93 5.79 -18.54
CA GLY A 164 -0.04 4.85 -19.11
C GLY A 164 -1.51 5.30 -19.06
N PHE A 165 -1.88 6.28 -18.24
CA PHE A 165 -3.28 6.76 -18.20
C PHE A 165 -3.68 7.50 -19.49
N ASP A 166 -4.91 7.28 -19.95
CA ASP A 166 -5.49 8.03 -21.08
C ASP A 166 -6.11 9.35 -20.62
N ALA A 167 -6.73 9.34 -19.43
CA ALA A 167 -7.26 10.52 -18.76
C ALA A 167 -6.68 10.64 -17.35
N TRP A 168 -6.10 11.79 -17.04
CA TRP A 168 -5.56 12.09 -15.72
C TRP A 168 -6.12 13.42 -15.24
N LYS A 169 -6.95 13.39 -14.20
CA LYS A 169 -7.64 14.57 -13.68
C LYS A 169 -7.25 14.79 -12.24
N VAL A 170 -6.74 15.98 -11.96
CA VAL A 170 -6.26 16.35 -10.63
C VAL A 170 -6.96 17.63 -10.22
N PHE A 171 -7.69 17.59 -9.10
CA PHE A 171 -8.35 18.77 -8.58
C PHE A 171 -7.32 19.75 -8.00
N PRO A 172 -7.13 20.96 -8.57
CA PRO A 172 -5.89 21.74 -8.40
C PRO A 172 -5.84 22.60 -7.13
N ARG A 173 -6.51 22.22 -6.03
CA ARG A 173 -6.74 23.17 -4.93
C ARG A 173 -6.61 22.67 -3.50
N ILE A 174 -5.73 21.71 -3.23
CA ILE A 174 -5.30 21.47 -1.84
C ILE A 174 -4.27 22.54 -1.47
N VAL A 175 -4.77 23.65 -0.91
CA VAL A 175 -3.92 24.56 -0.15
C VAL A 175 -3.70 23.87 1.19
N LEU A 176 -2.43 23.57 1.54
CA LEU A 176 -2.00 23.01 2.83
C LEU A 176 -2.20 23.99 4.01
N ASN A 177 -3.31 24.75 4.00
CA ASN A 177 -3.71 25.65 5.07
C ASN A 177 -5.13 25.25 5.53
N PRO A 178 -5.25 24.66 6.74
CA PRO A 178 -6.51 24.14 7.28
C PRO A 178 -7.61 25.20 7.45
N ALA A 179 -7.27 26.49 7.45
CA ALA A 179 -8.19 27.57 7.78
C ALA A 179 -9.08 28.06 6.62
N ARG A 180 -9.15 27.36 5.48
CA ARG A 180 -9.97 27.80 4.32
C ARG A 180 -10.83 26.67 3.80
N GLU A 181 -12.08 27.02 3.44
CA GLU A 181 -13.15 26.24 2.80
C GLU A 181 -12.76 25.48 1.49
N GLY A 182 -11.47 25.40 1.15
CA GLY A 182 -10.94 24.72 -0.05
C GLY A 182 -10.42 23.30 0.17
N ALA A 183 -10.43 22.77 1.40
CA ALA A 183 -9.87 21.44 1.72
C ALA A 183 -10.79 20.26 1.33
N VAL A 184 -12.12 20.47 1.29
CA VAL A 184 -13.08 19.43 0.92
C VAL A 184 -13.09 19.22 -0.59
N VAL A 185 -12.50 18.10 -1.03
CA VAL A 185 -12.37 17.76 -2.46
C VAL A 185 -13.21 16.56 -2.86
N ASP A 186 -13.55 15.69 -1.91
CA ASP A 186 -14.21 14.40 -2.16
C ASP A 186 -15.49 14.50 -3.02
N PRO A 187 -16.45 15.42 -2.78
CA PRO A 187 -17.63 15.54 -3.62
C PRO A 187 -17.30 15.83 -5.09
N LYS A 188 -16.26 16.64 -5.32
CA LYS A 188 -15.82 17.04 -6.67
C LYS A 188 -15.06 15.91 -7.36
N LEU A 189 -14.31 15.10 -6.61
CA LEU A 189 -13.65 13.91 -7.16
C LEU A 189 -14.69 12.88 -7.61
N ALA A 190 -15.74 12.66 -6.81
CA ALA A 190 -16.86 11.80 -7.20
C ALA A 190 -17.56 12.33 -8.46
N ASP A 191 -17.89 13.63 -8.52
CA ASP A 191 -18.54 14.25 -9.68
C ASP A 191 -17.69 14.13 -10.95
N MET A 192 -16.40 14.44 -10.84
CA MET A 192 -15.45 14.37 -11.95
C MET A 192 -15.30 12.95 -12.49
N LEU A 193 -15.21 11.95 -11.61
CA LEU A 193 -15.16 10.56 -12.06
C LEU A 193 -16.46 10.12 -12.74
N MET A 194 -17.63 10.48 -12.17
CA MET A 194 -18.92 10.15 -12.78
C MET A 194 -19.10 10.81 -14.16
N GLU A 195 -18.64 12.04 -14.32
CA GLU A 195 -18.65 12.75 -15.60
C GLU A 195 -17.79 12.04 -16.65
N GLU A 196 -16.55 11.71 -16.31
CA GLU A 196 -15.62 11.09 -17.25
C GLU A 196 -16.02 9.65 -17.62
N LEU A 197 -16.53 8.87 -16.65
CA LEU A 197 -17.09 7.54 -16.92
C LEU A 197 -18.32 7.64 -17.83
N GLY A 198 -19.19 8.62 -17.60
CA GLY A 198 -20.37 8.88 -18.43
C GLY A 198 -20.00 9.30 -19.85
N ALA A 199 -18.99 10.16 -20.01
CA ALA A 199 -18.47 10.59 -21.30
C ALA A 199 -17.86 9.41 -22.07
N HIS A 200 -16.98 8.63 -21.43
CA HIS A 200 -16.37 7.44 -22.04
C HIS A 200 -17.42 6.42 -22.48
N ALA A 201 -18.36 6.07 -21.60
CA ALA A 201 -19.43 5.12 -21.90
C ALA A 201 -20.35 5.58 -23.06
N LYS A 202 -20.49 6.90 -23.27
CA LYS A 202 -21.25 7.45 -24.39
C LYS A 202 -20.47 7.40 -25.70
N GLU A 203 -19.17 7.71 -25.66
CA GLU A 203 -18.32 7.77 -26.85
C GLU A 203 -17.91 6.38 -27.34
N LYS A 204 -17.55 5.49 -26.40
CA LYS A 204 -16.99 4.16 -26.67
C LYS A 204 -17.65 3.09 -25.78
N PRO A 205 -18.96 2.80 -25.98
CA PRO A 205 -19.75 1.94 -25.10
C PRO A 205 -19.22 0.50 -24.96
N ASP A 206 -18.50 0.00 -25.96
CA ASP A 206 -17.95 -1.36 -25.96
C ASP A 206 -16.49 -1.42 -25.46
N GLN A 207 -15.83 -0.27 -25.28
CA GLN A 207 -14.45 -0.24 -24.78
C GLN A 207 -14.45 -0.32 -23.26
N ARG A 208 -13.88 -1.40 -22.72
CA ARG A 208 -13.73 -1.58 -21.26
C ARG A 208 -12.73 -0.61 -20.68
N PHE A 209 -12.90 -0.31 -19.40
CA PHE A 209 -12.07 0.68 -18.70
C PHE A 209 -11.49 0.17 -17.37
N PHE A 210 -10.36 0.77 -17.01
CA PHE A 210 -9.86 0.90 -15.65
C PHE A 210 -10.08 2.33 -15.17
N ALA A 211 -10.71 2.48 -14.02
CA ALA A 211 -10.92 3.77 -13.39
C ALA A 211 -10.34 3.74 -11.97
N TRP A 212 -9.62 4.79 -11.60
CA TRP A 212 -9.08 4.96 -10.27
C TRP A 212 -9.48 6.32 -9.72
N VAL A 213 -10.16 6.32 -8.57
CA VAL A 213 -10.34 7.53 -7.76
C VAL A 213 -9.65 7.34 -6.42
N HIS A 214 -8.95 8.39 -5.99
CA HIS A 214 -8.38 8.46 -4.65
C HIS A 214 -9.03 9.61 -3.88
N PHE A 215 -9.88 9.28 -2.92
CA PHE A 215 -10.47 10.23 -1.98
C PHE A 215 -9.44 10.68 -0.96
N MET A 216 -9.45 11.98 -0.67
CA MET A 216 -8.43 12.63 0.15
C MET A 216 -8.81 12.62 1.62
N ASP A 217 -10.09 12.86 1.91
CA ASP A 217 -10.58 12.79 3.26
C ASP A 217 -10.67 11.28 3.63
N PRO A 218 -10.27 10.85 4.84
CA PRO A 218 -9.98 11.60 6.05
C PRO A 218 -8.48 11.88 6.33
N HIS A 219 -7.66 12.35 5.39
CA HIS A 219 -6.26 12.70 5.69
C HIS A 219 -6.12 13.82 6.75
N PHE A 220 -5.00 13.81 7.48
CA PHE A 220 -4.70 14.78 8.53
C PHE A 220 -4.83 16.24 8.06
N SER A 221 -5.36 17.12 8.92
CA SER A 221 -6.04 18.41 8.63
C SER A 221 -7.56 18.28 8.50
N TYR A 222 -8.16 17.47 9.37
CA TYR A 222 -9.60 17.23 9.40
C TYR A 222 -10.39 18.54 9.50
N VAL A 223 -11.38 18.67 8.62
CA VAL A 223 -12.36 19.74 8.59
C VAL A 223 -13.71 19.26 9.11
N ARG A 224 -14.53 20.22 9.53
CA ARG A 224 -15.88 19.92 10.00
C ARG A 224 -16.89 19.94 8.87
N HIS A 225 -17.62 18.84 8.74
CA HIS A 225 -18.73 18.71 7.79
C HIS A 225 -20.08 18.84 8.50
N PRO A 226 -21.13 19.36 7.83
CA PRO A 226 -22.48 19.49 8.43
C PRO A 226 -23.05 18.17 9.00
N GLU A 227 -22.73 17.04 8.38
CA GLU A 227 -23.10 15.69 8.82
C GLU A 227 -22.41 15.19 10.10
N GLN A 228 -21.42 15.92 10.65
CA GLN A 228 -20.66 15.55 11.85
C GLN A 228 -21.36 15.88 13.19
N GLU A 229 -22.60 16.37 13.17
CA GLU A 229 -23.41 16.64 14.37
C GLU A 229 -23.40 15.50 15.44
N PRO A 230 -23.34 14.19 15.11
CA PRO A 230 -23.28 13.14 16.13
C PRO A 230 -21.88 12.89 16.74
N PHE A 231 -20.80 13.49 16.22
CA PHE A 231 -19.43 13.26 16.70
C PHE A 231 -18.86 14.41 17.54
N LYS A 232 -19.73 15.24 18.12
CA LYS A 232 -19.35 16.38 18.97
C LYS A 232 -18.45 15.94 20.14
N GLY A 233 -17.19 16.38 20.09
CA GLY A 233 -16.18 16.24 21.12
C GLY A 233 -15.28 17.46 21.16
N ASN A 234 -14.41 17.50 22.18
CA ASN A 234 -13.60 18.65 22.62
C ASN A 234 -13.06 19.54 21.47
N PRO A 235 -13.36 20.86 21.43
CA PRO A 235 -13.04 21.77 20.32
C PRO A 235 -11.54 22.02 20.05
N TYR A 236 -10.62 21.43 20.81
CA TYR A 236 -9.17 21.58 20.60
C TYR A 236 -8.63 20.61 19.55
N ALA A 237 -9.09 20.74 18.31
CA ALA A 237 -8.53 19.95 17.22
C ALA A 237 -8.71 20.62 15.84
N ASP A 238 -9.03 21.90 15.75
CA ASP A 238 -8.98 22.63 14.47
C ASP A 238 -7.52 23.01 14.13
N GLY A 239 -6.59 22.05 14.21
CA GLY A 239 -5.22 22.07 13.66
C GLY A 239 -4.30 23.28 13.87
N VAL A 240 -4.69 24.33 14.61
CA VAL A 240 -4.05 25.65 14.52
C VAL A 240 -3.88 26.36 15.88
N GLU A 241 -4.48 25.86 16.96
CA GLU A 241 -4.30 26.45 18.31
C GLU A 241 -3.23 25.69 19.11
N PRO A 242 -2.34 26.35 19.86
CA PRO A 242 -1.41 25.65 20.74
C PRO A 242 -2.20 24.84 21.78
N ILE A 243 -1.87 23.55 21.91
CA ILE A 243 -2.46 22.66 22.93
C ILE A 243 -2.32 23.34 24.30
N PRO A 244 -3.42 23.66 25.00
CA PRO A 244 -3.34 24.35 26.28
C PRO A 244 -2.46 23.59 27.27
N PRO A 245 -1.58 24.27 28.03
CA PRO A 245 -0.79 23.62 29.07
C PRO A 245 -1.70 22.85 30.04
N GLY A 246 -1.40 21.56 30.26
CA GLY A 246 -2.17 20.67 31.13
C GLY A 246 -3.21 19.79 30.42
N THR A 247 -3.39 19.91 29.10
CA THR A 247 -4.22 18.97 28.33
C THR A 247 -3.59 17.58 28.34
N LYS A 248 -4.37 16.54 28.68
CA LYS A 248 -3.88 15.16 28.62
C LYS A 248 -3.75 14.72 27.15
N LEU A 249 -2.66 14.04 26.82
CA LEU A 249 -2.44 13.51 25.47
C LEU A 249 -3.55 12.54 25.02
N SER A 250 -4.17 11.80 25.97
CA SER A 250 -5.34 10.96 25.70
C SER A 250 -6.53 11.75 25.16
N ASP A 251 -6.72 12.97 25.67
CA ASP A 251 -7.87 13.81 25.32
C ASP A 251 -7.65 14.44 23.94
N VAL A 252 -6.41 14.75 23.59
CA VAL A 252 -6.00 15.16 22.23
C VAL A 252 -6.28 14.04 21.22
N GLY A 253 -5.83 12.82 21.51
CA GLY A 253 -6.07 11.66 20.65
C GLY A 253 -7.56 11.39 20.42
N GLN A 254 -8.37 11.45 21.47
CA GLN A 254 -9.82 11.26 21.35
C GLN A 254 -10.51 12.37 20.55
N GLY A 255 -10.04 13.62 20.69
CA GLY A 255 -10.52 14.76 19.89
C GLY A 255 -10.27 14.56 18.40
N LEU A 256 -9.02 14.20 18.04
CA LEU A 256 -8.63 13.89 16.66
C LEU A 256 -9.43 12.72 16.08
N ARG A 257 -9.60 11.64 16.87
CA ARG A 257 -10.42 10.49 16.42
C ARG A 257 -11.86 10.87 16.12
N ASN A 258 -12.46 11.79 16.89
CA ASN A 258 -13.83 12.23 16.63
C ASN A 258 -13.97 13.02 15.33
N GLN A 259 -12.98 13.88 15.01
CA GLN A 259 -12.97 14.61 13.74
C GLN A 259 -12.74 13.67 12.55
N TYR A 260 -11.77 12.77 12.68
CA TYR A 260 -11.51 11.72 11.70
C TYR A 260 -12.76 10.88 11.43
N ASP A 261 -13.46 10.43 12.47
CA ASP A 261 -14.72 9.67 12.33
C ASP A 261 -15.77 10.46 11.53
N GLY A 262 -15.78 11.78 11.67
CA GLY A 262 -16.65 12.68 10.93
C GLY A 262 -16.25 12.87 9.47
N GLU A 263 -14.95 12.91 9.17
CA GLU A 263 -14.41 12.89 7.80
C GLU A 263 -14.73 11.58 7.10
N VAL A 264 -14.54 10.45 7.78
CA VAL A 264 -14.92 9.13 7.26
C VAL A 264 -16.40 9.10 6.87
N LEU A 265 -17.28 9.71 7.66
CA LEU A 265 -18.71 9.80 7.32
C LEU A 265 -18.98 10.65 6.07
N HIS A 266 -18.24 11.76 5.91
CA HIS A 266 -18.33 12.60 4.73
C HIS A 266 -17.88 11.85 3.47
N THR A 267 -16.70 11.24 3.49
CA THR A 267 -16.15 10.45 2.39
C THR A 267 -17.03 9.25 2.06
N ASP A 268 -17.56 8.56 3.07
CA ASP A 268 -18.50 7.44 2.90
C ASP A 268 -19.75 7.86 2.11
N ALA A 269 -20.27 9.07 2.32
CA ALA A 269 -21.39 9.59 1.54
C ALA A 269 -21.04 9.77 0.06
N GLN A 270 -19.83 10.23 -0.26
CA GLN A 270 -19.37 10.40 -1.65
C GLN A 270 -19.11 9.05 -2.33
N ILE A 271 -18.53 8.10 -1.60
CA ILE A 271 -18.40 6.71 -2.05
C ILE A 271 -19.79 6.11 -2.31
N GLY A 272 -20.77 6.34 -1.44
CA GLY A 272 -22.15 5.94 -1.64
C GLY A 272 -22.75 6.47 -2.94
N ARG A 273 -22.58 7.77 -3.22
CA ARG A 273 -23.02 8.40 -4.47
C ARG A 273 -22.39 7.74 -5.71
N LEU A 274 -21.09 7.48 -5.67
CA LEU A 274 -20.36 6.83 -6.77
C LEU A 274 -20.84 5.40 -6.99
N LEU A 275 -21.01 4.62 -5.92
CA LEU A 275 -21.55 3.25 -5.99
C LEU A 275 -22.96 3.23 -6.58
N ASP A 276 -23.84 4.12 -6.11
CA ASP A 276 -25.21 4.25 -6.62
C ASP A 276 -25.25 4.68 -8.09
N TYR A 277 -24.30 5.53 -8.52
CA TYR A 277 -24.14 5.90 -9.93
C TYR A 277 -23.77 4.68 -10.77
N VAL A 278 -22.72 3.93 -10.37
CA VAL A 278 -22.26 2.72 -11.06
C VAL A 278 -23.40 1.70 -11.19
N ASP A 279 -24.16 1.47 -10.12
CA ASP A 279 -25.26 0.50 -10.09
C ASP A 279 -26.41 0.87 -11.05
N LYS A 280 -26.56 2.15 -11.40
CA LYS A 280 -27.56 2.64 -12.36
C LYS A 280 -27.08 2.57 -13.82
N GLN A 281 -25.80 2.33 -14.08
CA GLN A 281 -25.29 2.32 -15.45
C GLN A 281 -25.44 0.94 -16.12
N PRO A 282 -25.72 0.88 -17.44
CA PRO A 282 -25.78 -0.39 -18.17
C PRO A 282 -24.49 -1.20 -18.09
N TRP A 283 -23.34 -0.53 -18.01
CA TRP A 283 -22.02 -1.16 -17.86
C TRP A 283 -21.73 -1.59 -16.42
N GLY A 284 -22.47 -1.12 -15.41
CA GLY A 284 -22.22 -1.40 -13.98
C GLY A 284 -22.30 -2.89 -13.63
N LYS A 285 -23.21 -3.63 -14.28
CA LYS A 285 -23.31 -5.10 -14.14
C LYS A 285 -22.07 -5.86 -14.64
N HIS A 286 -21.18 -5.19 -15.37
CA HIS A 286 -19.93 -5.70 -15.92
C HIS A 286 -18.70 -5.01 -15.31
N THR A 287 -18.85 -4.42 -14.11
CA THR A 287 -17.78 -3.71 -13.42
C THR A 287 -17.45 -4.38 -12.09
N ALA A 288 -16.18 -4.75 -11.90
CA ALA A 288 -15.64 -5.03 -10.58
C ALA A 288 -15.33 -3.72 -9.85
N VAL A 289 -15.76 -3.61 -8.59
CA VAL A 289 -15.42 -2.48 -7.72
C VAL A 289 -14.50 -2.95 -6.62
N VAL A 290 -13.34 -2.30 -6.48
CA VAL A 290 -12.33 -2.57 -5.47
C VAL A 290 -12.23 -1.35 -4.57
N LEU A 291 -12.46 -1.52 -3.27
CA LEU A 291 -12.32 -0.47 -2.27
C LEU A 291 -11.17 -0.80 -1.32
N THR A 292 -10.27 0.14 -1.12
CA THR A 292 -9.17 0.03 -0.16
C THR A 292 -8.74 1.39 0.39
N ALA A 293 -7.71 1.40 1.22
CA ALA A 293 -7.04 2.61 1.69
C ALA A 293 -5.55 2.52 1.38
N ASP A 294 -4.88 3.65 1.13
CA ASP A 294 -3.43 3.65 0.91
C ASP A 294 -2.65 3.27 2.18
N HIS A 295 -3.10 3.71 3.35
CA HIS A 295 -2.61 3.36 4.69
C HIS A 295 -3.66 3.69 5.76
N GLY A 296 -3.29 3.54 7.04
CA GLY A 296 -4.13 3.89 8.19
C GLY A 296 -3.72 5.20 8.88
N GLU A 297 -4.19 5.40 10.11
CA GLU A 297 -4.04 6.65 10.88
C GLU A 297 -3.88 6.36 12.38
N ALA A 298 -3.05 7.14 13.07
CA ALA A 298 -2.82 7.02 14.51
C ALA A 298 -3.38 8.24 15.27
N PHE A 299 -3.96 8.00 16.45
CA PHE A 299 -4.57 9.00 17.32
C PHE A 299 -3.95 9.01 18.72
N GLY A 300 -2.64 8.78 18.79
CA GLY A 300 -1.87 8.70 20.03
C GLY A 300 -1.35 7.31 20.36
N GLU A 301 -1.81 6.27 19.65
CA GLU A 301 -1.19 4.95 19.70
C GLU A 301 0.32 5.07 19.40
N HIS A 302 1.14 4.39 20.20
CA HIS A 302 2.61 4.45 20.13
C HIS A 302 3.19 5.87 20.17
N LYS A 303 2.49 6.81 20.82
CA LYS A 303 2.84 8.25 20.96
C LYS A 303 2.85 9.01 19.62
N SER A 304 2.11 8.53 18.63
CA SER A 304 1.92 9.20 17.33
C SER A 304 0.60 9.97 17.31
N TYR A 305 0.63 11.29 17.42
CA TYR A 305 -0.58 12.12 17.60
C TYR A 305 -0.96 12.97 16.40
N PHE A 306 -0.01 13.37 15.54
CA PHE A 306 -0.26 14.37 14.49
C PHE A 306 0.28 13.95 13.12
N GLU A 307 0.77 12.71 13.01
CA GLU A 307 1.47 12.23 11.82
C GLU A 307 1.16 10.74 11.59
N HIS A 308 0.65 10.42 10.40
CA HIS A 308 0.88 9.14 9.72
C HIS A 308 2.10 9.29 8.79
N GLY A 309 2.45 8.27 8.01
CA GLY A 309 3.60 8.35 7.11
C GLY A 309 4.90 7.79 7.65
N PHE A 310 5.08 7.62 8.96
CA PHE A 310 6.41 7.28 9.51
C PHE A 310 6.50 5.92 10.20
N LEU A 311 5.43 5.47 10.85
CA LEU A 311 5.46 4.28 11.70
C LEU A 311 4.73 3.12 11.00
N LEU A 312 5.21 1.90 11.25
CA LEU A 312 4.75 0.69 10.57
C LEU A 312 3.87 -0.22 11.47
N TYR A 313 3.15 0.37 12.42
CA TYR A 313 2.17 -0.33 13.27
C TYR A 313 0.91 -0.70 12.48
N ASP A 314 0.11 -1.65 12.96
CA ASP A 314 -1.12 -2.10 12.30
C ASP A 314 -2.13 -0.96 12.17
N VAL A 315 -2.17 -0.03 13.14
CA VAL A 315 -3.02 1.17 13.07
C VAL A 315 -2.72 2.06 11.86
N THR A 316 -1.49 2.02 11.33
CA THR A 316 -1.07 2.78 10.14
C THR A 316 -0.90 1.93 8.89
N THR A 317 -0.91 0.60 8.97
CA THR A 317 -0.55 -0.27 7.82
C THR A 317 -1.60 -1.32 7.48
N ARG A 318 -2.49 -1.66 8.41
CA ARG A 318 -3.64 -2.52 8.11
C ARG A 318 -4.77 -1.65 7.55
N VAL A 319 -5.27 -2.04 6.38
CA VAL A 319 -6.23 -1.27 5.59
C VAL A 319 -7.45 -2.11 5.23
N PRO A 320 -8.62 -1.49 4.94
CA PRO A 320 -9.73 -2.23 4.35
C PRO A 320 -9.35 -2.73 2.96
N LEU A 321 -9.82 -3.92 2.58
CA LEU A 321 -9.77 -4.40 1.19
C LEU A 321 -11.05 -5.18 0.89
N MET A 322 -11.85 -4.64 -0.03
CA MET A 322 -13.17 -5.16 -0.38
C MET A 322 -13.32 -5.21 -1.89
N LEU A 323 -13.72 -6.37 -2.43
CA LEU A 323 -13.92 -6.57 -3.86
C LEU A 323 -15.34 -7.04 -4.13
N ARG A 324 -16.13 -6.19 -4.78
CA ARG A 324 -17.45 -6.52 -5.33
C ARG A 324 -17.28 -6.90 -6.80
N VAL A 325 -17.35 -8.19 -7.09
CA VAL A 325 -17.12 -8.73 -8.44
C VAL A 325 -18.40 -9.42 -8.96
N PRO A 326 -18.92 -9.08 -10.15
CA PRO A 326 -20.08 -9.74 -10.74
C PRO A 326 -19.94 -11.27 -10.77
N GLY A 327 -20.95 -11.98 -10.27
CA GLY A 327 -20.96 -13.46 -10.20
C GLY A 327 -20.17 -14.05 -9.02
N VAL A 328 -19.50 -13.23 -8.21
CA VAL A 328 -18.81 -13.67 -6.99
C VAL A 328 -19.72 -13.45 -5.77
N LYS A 329 -19.84 -14.48 -4.92
CA LYS A 329 -20.60 -14.38 -3.66
C LYS A 329 -19.81 -13.60 -2.62
N ALA A 330 -20.49 -12.69 -1.93
CA ALA A 330 -19.94 -11.97 -0.80
C ALA A 330 -19.52 -12.92 0.33
N ARG A 331 -18.36 -12.67 0.92
CA ARG A 331 -17.87 -13.38 2.11
C ARG A 331 -16.72 -12.63 2.77
N ARG A 332 -16.41 -13.00 4.00
CA ARG A 332 -15.22 -12.56 4.71
C ARG A 332 -14.09 -13.58 4.53
N ILE A 333 -12.87 -13.07 4.37
CA ILE A 333 -11.63 -13.85 4.33
C ILE A 333 -10.68 -13.28 5.38
N ASP A 334 -10.25 -14.12 6.31
CA ASP A 334 -9.37 -13.72 7.41
C ASP A 334 -7.88 -13.96 7.15
N THR A 335 -7.55 -14.64 6.05
CA THR A 335 -6.16 -14.81 5.61
C THR A 335 -5.49 -13.46 5.37
N ARG A 336 -4.28 -13.28 5.90
CA ARG A 336 -3.47 -12.08 5.67
C ARG A 336 -3.13 -11.93 4.19
N ARG A 337 -3.39 -10.75 3.63
CA ARG A 337 -3.05 -10.38 2.24
C ARG A 337 -2.34 -9.03 2.20
N SER A 338 -1.59 -8.80 1.14
CA SER A 338 -0.84 -7.57 0.94
C SER A 338 -1.35 -6.85 -0.31
N HIS A 339 -1.30 -5.52 -0.29
CA HIS A 339 -1.55 -4.68 -1.45
C HIS A 339 -0.75 -5.03 -2.69
N VAL A 340 0.40 -5.71 -2.54
CA VAL A 340 1.17 -6.19 -3.70
C VAL A 340 0.35 -7.18 -4.56
N ASP A 341 -0.67 -7.83 -3.99
CA ASP A 341 -1.64 -8.69 -4.70
C ASP A 341 -2.66 -7.93 -5.55
N VAL A 342 -2.82 -6.62 -5.35
CA VAL A 342 -3.89 -5.83 -5.99
C VAL A 342 -3.63 -5.71 -7.49
N ALA A 343 -2.47 -5.20 -7.92
CA ALA A 343 -2.12 -5.09 -9.35
C ALA A 343 -2.38 -6.37 -10.17
N PRO A 344 -1.84 -7.56 -9.82
CA PRO A 344 -2.12 -8.77 -10.59
C PRO A 344 -3.60 -9.18 -10.55
N THR A 345 -4.32 -8.88 -9.46
CA THR A 345 -5.77 -9.10 -9.37
C THR A 345 -6.54 -8.21 -10.34
N LEU A 346 -6.20 -6.92 -10.41
CA LEU A 346 -6.86 -5.97 -11.31
C LEU A 346 -6.65 -6.37 -12.77
N LEU A 347 -5.40 -6.72 -13.14
CA LEU A 347 -5.08 -7.17 -14.49
C LEU A 347 -5.84 -8.46 -14.87
N GLU A 348 -5.91 -9.46 -13.98
CA GLU A 348 -6.68 -10.69 -14.26
C GLU A 348 -8.19 -10.41 -14.41
N LEU A 349 -8.77 -9.56 -13.56
CA LEU A 349 -10.19 -9.16 -13.68
C LEU A 349 -10.47 -8.48 -15.03
N MET A 350 -9.51 -7.74 -15.56
CA MET A 350 -9.60 -7.10 -16.87
C MET A 350 -9.23 -8.01 -18.04
N GLY A 351 -8.78 -9.25 -17.78
CA GLY A 351 -8.26 -10.13 -18.82
C GLY A 351 -7.00 -9.59 -19.50
N VAL A 352 -6.23 -8.76 -18.80
CA VAL A 352 -4.93 -8.26 -19.26
C VAL A 352 -3.85 -9.24 -18.79
N PRO A 353 -2.90 -9.65 -19.64
CA PRO A 353 -1.79 -10.49 -19.24
C PRO A 353 -1.03 -9.87 -18.06
N THR A 354 -0.72 -10.67 -17.05
CA THR A 354 0.10 -10.22 -15.92
C THR A 354 1.56 -10.11 -16.37
N PRO A 355 2.23 -8.95 -16.19
CA PRO A 355 3.64 -8.80 -16.52
C PRO A 355 4.54 -9.65 -15.61
N GLU A 356 5.75 -9.93 -16.08
CA GLU A 356 6.78 -10.58 -15.28
C GLU A 356 7.30 -9.63 -14.18
N GLY A 357 7.84 -10.19 -13.09
CA GLY A 357 8.49 -9.40 -12.04
C GLY A 357 7.57 -8.79 -10.98
N LEU A 358 6.25 -9.05 -11.02
CA LEU A 358 5.36 -8.73 -9.90
C LEU A 358 5.64 -9.63 -8.70
N HIS A 359 5.57 -9.05 -7.50
CA HIS A 359 5.70 -9.80 -6.25
C HIS A 359 4.37 -10.38 -5.76
N GLY A 360 3.25 -9.82 -6.23
CA GLY A 360 1.91 -10.27 -5.87
C GLY A 360 1.45 -11.51 -6.61
N THR A 361 0.40 -12.12 -6.09
CA THR A 361 -0.38 -13.14 -6.79
C THR A 361 -1.82 -12.66 -6.88
N SER A 362 -2.45 -12.89 -8.04
CA SER A 362 -3.86 -12.56 -8.18
C SER A 362 -4.71 -13.25 -7.13
N LEU A 363 -5.67 -12.51 -6.58
CA LEU A 363 -6.67 -12.98 -5.63
C LEU A 363 -7.92 -13.50 -6.31
N VAL A 364 -8.08 -13.37 -7.64
CA VAL A 364 -9.24 -13.93 -8.38
C VAL A 364 -9.48 -15.40 -8.03
N PRO A 365 -8.44 -16.25 -7.86
CA PRO A 365 -8.61 -17.58 -7.36
C PRO A 365 -9.43 -17.73 -6.08
N GLU A 366 -9.05 -16.90 -5.12
CA GLU A 366 -9.63 -16.81 -3.79
C GLU A 366 -10.96 -16.07 -3.80
N LEU A 367 -11.24 -15.16 -4.74
CA LEU A 367 -12.56 -14.54 -4.91
C LEU A 367 -13.61 -15.57 -5.34
N LYS A 368 -13.28 -16.44 -6.30
CA LYS A 368 -14.21 -17.46 -6.83
C LYS A 368 -14.43 -18.64 -5.88
N GLY A 369 -13.71 -18.71 -4.77
CA GLY A 369 -13.83 -19.78 -3.77
C GLY A 369 -13.15 -21.07 -4.22
N GLU A 370 -12.13 -20.95 -5.06
CA GLU A 370 -11.31 -22.09 -5.46
C GLU A 370 -10.01 -22.07 -4.64
N THR A 371 -8.99 -22.82 -5.06
CA THR A 371 -7.72 -22.89 -4.33
C THR A 371 -7.11 -21.49 -4.16
N ALA A 372 -7.08 -21.02 -2.91
CA ALA A 372 -6.49 -19.74 -2.58
C ALA A 372 -4.96 -19.76 -2.80
N PRO A 373 -4.35 -18.60 -3.10
CA PRO A 373 -2.91 -18.48 -3.07
C PRO A 373 -2.36 -18.90 -1.70
N PRO A 374 -1.19 -19.55 -1.65
CA PRO A 374 -0.54 -19.91 -0.39
C PRO A 374 -0.43 -18.69 0.53
N GLN A 375 -0.53 -18.91 1.84
CA GLN A 375 -0.16 -17.87 2.78
C GLN A 375 1.33 -17.59 2.65
N ARG A 376 1.69 -16.32 2.73
CA ARG A 376 3.06 -15.83 2.59
C ARG A 376 3.33 -14.74 3.60
N ASP A 377 4.60 -14.46 3.78
CA ASP A 377 5.04 -13.35 4.63
C ASP A 377 4.54 -12.02 4.07
N ILE A 378 4.14 -11.13 4.97
CA ILE A 378 3.74 -9.77 4.60
C ILE A 378 4.91 -8.84 4.83
N VAL A 379 5.25 -8.05 3.81
CA VAL A 379 6.28 -7.03 3.89
C VAL A 379 5.61 -5.67 3.72
N ILE A 380 5.90 -4.76 4.65
CA ILE A 380 5.53 -3.35 4.56
C ILE A 380 6.83 -2.58 4.46
N ASP A 381 6.99 -1.81 3.39
CA ASP A 381 8.27 -1.33 2.91
C ASP A 381 8.27 0.18 2.71
N MET A 382 9.02 0.86 3.56
CA MET A 382 9.28 2.29 3.50
C MET A 382 10.76 2.52 3.12
N PRO A 383 11.05 2.81 1.84
CA PRO A 383 12.41 3.07 1.42
C PRO A 383 12.96 4.35 2.05
N TYR A 384 14.29 4.50 2.01
CA TYR A 384 14.95 5.75 2.39
C TYR A 384 14.40 6.94 1.59
N THR A 385 14.19 8.08 2.24
CA THR A 385 13.85 9.35 1.56
C THR A 385 14.71 10.49 2.09
N ASP A 386 14.60 11.66 1.48
CA ASP A 386 15.16 12.91 2.00
C ASP A 386 14.62 13.31 3.39
N GLN A 387 13.48 12.76 3.80
CA GLN A 387 12.82 13.05 5.08
C GLN A 387 12.92 11.92 6.12
N SER A 388 13.07 10.65 5.71
CA SER A 388 13.09 9.51 6.64
C SER A 388 14.16 8.48 6.27
N PRO A 389 14.85 7.88 7.26
CA PRO A 389 15.61 6.65 7.01
C PRO A 389 14.67 5.53 6.58
N ARG A 390 15.24 4.47 6.00
CA ARG A 390 14.51 3.27 5.64
C ARG A 390 13.86 2.64 6.86
N ARG A 391 12.63 2.16 6.69
CA ARG A 391 11.90 1.32 7.64
C ARG A 391 11.25 0.17 6.89
N ARG A 392 11.20 -1.00 7.50
CA ARG A 392 10.50 -2.14 6.91
C ARG A 392 9.92 -3.00 8.02
N ALA A 393 8.71 -3.48 7.82
CA ALA A 393 8.08 -4.45 8.70
C ALA A 393 7.88 -5.78 7.97
N LEU A 394 8.01 -6.86 8.73
CA LEU A 394 7.83 -8.24 8.29
C LEU A 394 6.83 -8.92 9.21
N ILE A 395 5.76 -9.49 8.66
CA ILE A 395 4.84 -10.35 9.37
C ILE A 395 5.05 -11.79 8.91
N HIS A 396 5.44 -12.65 9.85
CA HIS A 396 5.61 -14.10 9.65
C HIS A 396 4.81 -14.86 10.71
N GLY A 397 3.83 -15.65 10.27
CA GLY A 397 2.83 -16.20 11.18
C GLY A 397 2.08 -15.07 11.90
N ASP A 398 2.16 -15.03 13.22
CA ASP A 398 1.58 -13.97 14.06
C ASP A 398 2.62 -12.98 14.60
N LEU A 399 3.90 -13.17 14.29
CA LEU A 399 4.95 -12.25 14.72
C LEU A 399 5.13 -11.13 13.69
N LYS A 400 5.25 -9.90 14.18
CA LYS A 400 5.59 -8.73 13.38
C LYS A 400 6.87 -8.10 13.88
N LEU A 401 7.87 -8.06 13.00
CA LEU A 401 9.15 -7.39 13.20
C LEU A 401 9.11 -6.03 12.51
N ILE A 402 9.52 -4.96 13.20
CA ILE A 402 9.73 -3.64 12.60
C ILE A 402 11.21 -3.27 12.73
N VAL A 403 11.85 -3.02 11.59
CA VAL A 403 13.27 -2.63 11.50
C VAL A 403 13.35 -1.21 10.96
N THR A 404 14.15 -0.38 11.64
CA THR A 404 14.52 0.96 11.15
C THR A 404 16.02 0.95 10.89
N GLU A 405 16.46 1.38 9.70
CA GLU A 405 17.88 1.42 9.31
C GLU A 405 18.60 2.60 9.99
N THR A 406 18.72 2.48 11.31
CA THR A 406 19.38 3.38 12.25
C THR A 406 19.95 2.53 13.38
N ASP A 407 20.64 3.15 14.34
CA ASP A 407 21.20 2.49 15.53
C ASP A 407 20.11 1.98 16.51
N ARG A 408 18.83 2.09 16.15
CA ARG A 408 17.70 1.65 16.97
C ARG A 408 17.52 0.14 16.88
N GLN A 409 17.22 -0.47 18.02
CA GLN A 409 16.85 -1.89 18.08
C GLN A 409 15.56 -2.14 17.28
N PRO A 410 15.43 -3.32 16.63
CA PRO A 410 14.17 -3.76 16.06
C PRO A 410 13.08 -3.86 17.14
N LEU A 411 11.82 -3.73 16.72
CA LEU A 411 10.65 -4.00 17.56
C LEU A 411 10.02 -5.31 17.13
N LEU A 412 9.50 -6.08 18.09
CA LEU A 412 8.84 -7.36 17.81
C LEU A 412 7.52 -7.47 18.55
N PHE A 413 6.44 -7.80 17.84
CA PHE A 413 5.09 -7.95 18.42
C PHE A 413 4.46 -9.30 18.06
N ASP A 414 3.62 -9.82 18.94
CA ASP A 414 2.79 -11.01 18.72
C ASP A 414 1.35 -10.56 18.45
N LEU A 415 0.98 -10.44 17.17
CA LEU A 415 -0.30 -9.86 16.73
C LEU A 415 -1.52 -10.68 17.16
N ALA A 416 -1.35 -11.96 17.49
CA ALA A 416 -2.45 -12.80 17.96
C ALA A 416 -2.79 -12.53 19.44
N LYS A 417 -1.77 -12.26 20.27
CA LYS A 417 -1.95 -11.99 21.71
C LYS A 417 -2.02 -10.50 22.04
N ASP A 418 -1.40 -9.68 21.21
CA ASP A 418 -1.27 -8.24 21.36
C ASP A 418 -1.56 -7.55 20.01
N PRO A 419 -2.83 -7.54 19.58
CA PRO A 419 -3.22 -6.90 18.32
C PRO A 419 -3.04 -5.37 18.32
N GLY A 420 -2.80 -4.78 19.50
CA GLY A 420 -2.50 -3.35 19.65
C GLY A 420 -1.01 -3.04 19.68
N GLU A 421 -0.13 -4.05 19.54
CA GLU A 421 1.34 -3.89 19.51
C GLU A 421 1.90 -3.11 20.73
N GLN A 422 1.30 -3.28 21.90
CA GLN A 422 1.67 -2.57 23.13
C GLN A 422 2.89 -3.17 23.85
N GLN A 423 3.14 -4.47 23.67
CA GLN A 423 4.21 -5.20 24.33
C GLN A 423 5.31 -5.56 23.33
N ASP A 424 6.43 -4.83 23.41
CA ASP A 424 7.64 -5.17 22.66
C ASP A 424 8.30 -6.44 23.21
N LEU A 425 8.52 -7.41 22.34
CA LEU A 425 9.13 -8.71 22.57
C LEU A 425 10.57 -8.79 22.06
N ALA A 426 11.18 -7.68 21.60
CA ALA A 426 12.55 -7.68 21.10
C ALA A 426 13.59 -8.15 22.13
N GLY A 427 13.27 -8.08 23.43
CA GLY A 427 14.13 -8.66 24.49
C GLY A 427 14.15 -10.19 24.56
N ASP A 428 13.23 -10.88 23.86
CA ASP A 428 13.19 -12.34 23.75
C ASP A 428 13.97 -12.80 22.50
N GLU A 429 15.29 -13.01 22.68
CA GLU A 429 16.21 -13.43 21.62
C GLU A 429 15.77 -14.70 20.87
N ALA A 430 15.09 -15.62 21.56
CA ALA A 430 14.62 -16.87 20.94
C ALA A 430 13.52 -16.61 19.90
N ARG A 431 12.76 -15.51 20.03
CA ARG A 431 11.77 -15.06 19.03
C ARG A 431 12.36 -14.07 18.04
N LEU A 432 13.26 -13.19 18.49
CA LEU A 432 13.83 -12.14 17.65
C LEU A 432 14.77 -12.69 16.58
N ALA A 433 15.73 -13.53 16.95
CA ALA A 433 16.78 -13.97 16.01
C ALA A 433 16.23 -14.69 14.75
N PRO A 434 15.23 -15.58 14.82
CA PRO A 434 14.61 -16.17 13.63
C PRO A 434 13.95 -15.13 12.71
N MET A 435 13.28 -14.14 13.29
CA MET A 435 12.61 -13.07 12.54
C MET A 435 13.63 -12.16 11.85
N VAL A 436 14.71 -11.78 12.52
CA VAL A 436 15.80 -10.98 11.94
C VAL A 436 16.46 -11.74 10.78
N LYS A 437 16.76 -13.03 10.96
CA LYS A 437 17.33 -13.86 9.89
C LYS A 437 16.39 -14.01 8.69
N LEU A 438 15.09 -14.09 8.90
CA LEU A 438 14.11 -14.10 7.82
C LEU A 438 14.06 -12.73 7.11
N TYR A 439 14.04 -11.65 7.86
CA TYR A 439 14.10 -10.28 7.35
C TYR A 439 15.33 -10.05 6.46
N GLU A 440 16.53 -10.43 6.90
CA GLU A 440 17.77 -10.27 6.13
C GLU A 440 17.71 -11.02 4.79
N ARG A 441 17.15 -12.24 4.78
CA ARG A 441 16.96 -13.01 3.54
C ARG A 441 15.98 -12.33 2.58
N LEU A 442 14.87 -11.80 3.10
CA LEU A 442 13.89 -11.08 2.29
C LEU A 442 14.47 -9.77 1.74
N GLN A 443 15.27 -9.06 2.53
CA GLN A 443 15.96 -7.85 2.09
C GLN A 443 16.94 -8.15 0.95
N GLN A 444 17.69 -9.25 1.02
CA GLN A 444 18.57 -9.68 -0.07
C GLN A 444 17.80 -10.05 -1.36
N ALA A 445 16.60 -10.62 -1.21
CA ALA A 445 15.74 -10.99 -2.35
C ALA A 445 14.97 -9.80 -2.95
N THR A 446 14.85 -8.68 -2.23
CA THR A 446 14.15 -7.46 -2.65
C THR A 446 15.09 -6.25 -2.53
N PRO A 447 16.17 -6.21 -3.34
CA PRO A 447 17.15 -5.14 -3.26
C PRO A 447 16.53 -3.80 -3.68
N ASP A 448 16.91 -2.75 -2.97
CA ASP A 448 16.43 -1.41 -3.26
C ASP A 448 16.94 -0.92 -4.62
N PHE A 449 16.07 -0.26 -5.36
CA PHE A 449 16.48 0.69 -6.36
C PHE A 449 17.34 1.78 -5.71
N ALA A 450 18.53 1.98 -6.26
CA ALA A 450 19.49 2.97 -5.78
C ALA A 450 19.05 4.40 -6.15
N ALA A 451 17.97 4.87 -5.52
CA ALA A 451 17.49 6.24 -5.69
C ALA A 451 18.59 7.24 -5.29
N PRO A 452 18.72 8.38 -6.00
CA PRO A 452 19.71 9.39 -5.65
C PRO A 452 19.59 9.83 -4.19
N ARG A 453 20.70 9.74 -3.43
CA ARG A 453 20.73 10.32 -2.08
C ARG A 453 20.75 11.84 -2.20
N ILE A 454 19.61 12.45 -1.92
CA ILE A 454 19.49 13.91 -1.88
C ILE A 454 20.18 14.41 -0.61
N SER A 455 21.32 15.10 -0.75
CA SER A 455 21.93 15.80 0.39
C SER A 455 20.92 16.82 0.91
N LYS A 456 20.70 16.90 2.23
CA LYS A 456 19.91 17.98 2.86
C LYS A 456 20.50 19.34 2.48
N ARG A 457 20.13 19.89 1.32
CA ARG A 457 20.34 21.30 1.02
C ARG A 457 19.19 22.04 1.67
N GLN A 458 19.59 23.00 2.51
CA GLN A 458 18.76 23.92 3.26
C GLN A 458 17.63 24.46 2.37
N TYR A 459 16.39 24.18 2.75
CA TYR A 459 15.24 24.97 2.37
C TYR A 459 15.16 26.20 3.28
#